data_AF-A0A662SSI0-F1
#
_entry.id   AF-A0A662SSI0-F1
#
_cell.length_a   1.000
_cell.length_b   1.000
_cell.length_c   1.000
_cell.angle_alpha   90.00
_cell.angle_beta   90.00
_cell.angle_gamma   90.00
#
_symmetry.space_group_name_H-M   'P 1'
#
loop_
_entity.id
_entity.type
_entity.pdbx_description
1 polymer ?
#
loop_
_entity_poly.entity_id
_entity_poly.type
_entity_poly.pdbx_seq_one_letter_code
_entity_poly.pdbx_strand_id
1 'polypeptide(L)'
;MSLPKYLLVRFLNAVIVLTVVLIITSMIFNKAAEAQLKSQIEEEIAIKFSTNRELAKSLAGNLTALRNWQENIRKAKYKQYGLDKPFIVRVLMRLRQQLAFDWGKAHYLHSSTGEKSVSEIISEALPRTTLLFVTGTILVILIGTPIGLRAAYLSRKLDNFITSWALLSNSLPVWWIGMLLIFLFSYMLGILPSGGFVSIPPPSKTFLRVVDVMYHLILP
;
A
#
# COMPACT_ATOMS: atom_id res chain seq x y z
N MET A 1 -14.60 -35.56 14.04
CA MET A 1 -14.56 -34.28 14.78
C MET A 1 -15.84 -33.53 14.47
N SER A 2 -16.61 -33.05 15.45
CA SER A 2 -17.86 -32.34 15.17
C SER A 2 -17.61 -30.99 14.47
N LEU A 3 -18.55 -30.53 13.62
CA LEU A 3 -18.44 -29.26 12.89
C LEU A 3 -18.07 -28.07 13.81
N PRO A 4 -18.66 -27.90 15.01
CA PRO A 4 -18.27 -26.83 15.94
C PRO A 4 -16.82 -26.94 16.41
N LYS A 5 -16.34 -28.17 16.70
CA LYS A 5 -14.96 -28.41 17.13
C LYS A 5 -13.96 -28.11 16.00
N TYR A 6 -14.32 -28.41 14.75
CA TYR A 6 -13.51 -28.06 13.58
C TYR A 6 -13.39 -26.55 13.37
N LEU A 7 -14.53 -25.84 13.40
CA LEU A 7 -14.54 -24.38 13.24
C LEU A 7 -13.76 -23.69 14.36
N LEU A 8 -13.92 -24.15 15.61
CA LEU A 8 -13.18 -23.61 16.75
C LEU A 8 -11.67 -23.80 16.59
N VAL A 9 -11.21 -25.01 16.23
CA VAL A 9 -9.78 -25.28 16.01
C VAL A 9 -9.23 -24.42 14.88
N ARG A 10 -9.97 -24.25 13.77
CA ARG A 10 -9.53 -23.38 12.68
C ARG A 10 -9.47 -21.92 13.08
N PHE A 11 -10.46 -21.43 13.82
CA PHE A 11 -10.47 -20.06 14.32
C PHE A 11 -9.28 -19.80 15.25
N LEU A 12 -9.04 -20.70 16.22
CA LEU A 12 -7.88 -20.60 17.11
C LEU A 12 -6.55 -20.63 16.35
N ASN A 13 -6.42 -21.55 15.39
CA ASN A 13 -5.23 -21.60 14.54
C ASN A 13 -5.03 -20.30 13.76
N ALA A 14 -6.10 -19.73 13.19
CA ALA A 14 -6.04 -18.46 12.48
C ALA A 14 -5.60 -17.30 13.40
N VAL A 15 -6.17 -17.20 14.60
CA VAL A 15 -5.78 -16.18 15.59
C VAL A 15 -4.32 -16.34 16.01
N ILE A 16 -3.85 -17.56 16.26
CA ILE A 16 -2.46 -17.82 16.62
C ILE A 16 -1.53 -17.43 15.48
N VAL A 17 -1.81 -17.91 14.27
CA VAL A 17 -1.00 -17.60 13.07
C VAL A 17 -0.96 -16.10 12.82
N LEU A 18 -2.11 -15.42 12.85
CA LEU A 18 -2.18 -13.97 12.67
C LEU A 18 -1.38 -13.24 13.75
N THR A 19 -1.49 -13.65 15.01
CA THR A 19 -0.73 -13.02 16.10
C THR A 19 0.78 -13.19 15.90
N VAL A 20 1.23 -14.40 15.53
CA VAL A 20 2.64 -14.67 15.23
C VAL A 20 3.13 -13.84 14.06
N VAL A 21 2.37 -13.78 12.97
CA VAL A 21 2.69 -12.96 11.79
C VAL A 21 2.75 -11.48 12.16
N LEU A 22 1.82 -10.98 12.97
CA LEU A 22 1.84 -9.58 13.44
C LEU A 22 3.08 -9.31 14.30
N ILE A 23 3.45 -10.21 15.21
CA ILE A 23 4.68 -10.07 16.03
C ILE A 23 5.91 -10.01 15.14
N ILE A 24 6.05 -10.95 14.20
CA ILE A 24 7.20 -11.02 13.28
C ILE A 24 7.26 -9.76 12.41
N THR A 25 6.15 -9.35 11.83
CA THR A 25 6.10 -8.14 11.00
C THR A 25 6.42 -6.91 11.85
N SER A 26 5.83 -6.76 13.03
CA SER A 26 6.15 -5.67 13.95
C SER A 26 7.63 -5.64 14.32
N MET A 27 8.28 -6.78 14.57
CA MET A 27 9.73 -6.84 14.82
C MET A 27 10.54 -6.35 13.62
N ILE A 28 10.24 -6.82 12.41
CA ILE A 28 10.96 -6.46 11.18
C ILE A 28 10.76 -4.96 10.88
N PHE A 29 9.51 -4.50 10.86
CA PHE A 29 9.18 -3.11 10.58
C PHE A 29 9.62 -2.15 11.69
N ASN A 30 9.73 -2.60 12.95
CA ASN A 30 10.29 -1.79 14.03
C ASN A 30 11.73 -1.41 13.77
N LYS A 31 12.55 -2.34 13.29
CA LYS A 31 13.95 -2.06 12.91
C LYS A 31 14.04 -1.09 11.74
N ALA A 32 13.26 -1.32 10.68
CA ALA A 32 13.26 -0.45 9.50
C ALA A 32 12.80 0.98 9.83
N ALA A 33 11.69 1.12 10.55
CA ALA A 33 11.19 2.44 10.93
C ALA A 33 12.03 3.13 12.00
N GLU A 34 12.73 2.41 12.88
CA GLU A 34 13.74 3.00 13.75
C GLU A 34 14.86 3.64 12.93
N ALA A 35 15.40 2.91 11.94
CA ALA A 35 16.45 3.44 11.07
C ALA A 35 15.97 4.69 10.32
N GLN A 36 14.74 4.65 9.81
CA GLN A 36 14.13 5.78 9.12
C GLN A 36 13.89 6.98 10.03
N LEU A 37 13.37 6.77 11.25
CA LEU A 37 13.18 7.85 12.23
C LEU A 37 14.50 8.49 12.65
N LYS A 38 15.56 7.68 12.86
CA LYS A 38 16.89 8.21 13.16
C LYS A 38 17.42 9.05 12.00
N SER A 39 17.29 8.56 10.77
CA SER A 39 17.67 9.31 9.57
C SER A 39 16.94 10.65 9.47
N GLN A 40 15.63 10.66 9.73
CA GLN A 40 14.81 11.89 9.73
C GLN A 40 15.23 12.87 10.83
N ILE A 41 15.60 12.38 12.01
CA ILE A 41 16.06 13.23 13.11
C ILE A 41 17.38 13.92 12.74
N GLU A 42 18.33 13.18 12.14
CA GLU A 42 19.57 13.78 11.67
C GLU A 42 19.34 14.81 10.56
N GLU A 43 18.44 14.50 9.62
CA GLU A 43 18.05 15.44 8.56
C GLU A 43 17.39 16.70 9.14
N GLU A 44 16.47 16.57 10.09
CA GLU A 44 15.82 17.69 10.76
C GLU A 44 16.83 18.55 11.52
N ILE A 45 17.81 17.93 12.20
CA ILE A 45 18.90 18.64 12.89
C ILE A 45 19.76 19.40 11.87
N ALA A 46 20.13 18.77 10.76
CA ALA A 46 20.93 19.38 9.70
C ALA A 46 20.21 20.57 9.05
N ILE A 47 18.92 20.41 8.73
CA ILE A 47 18.08 21.47 8.18
C ILE A 47 17.96 22.63 9.18
N LYS A 48 17.69 22.36 10.47
CA LYS A 48 17.61 23.42 11.50
C LYS A 48 18.92 24.17 11.66
N PHE A 49 20.04 23.47 11.55
CA PHE A 49 21.36 24.09 11.62
C PHE A 49 21.65 24.97 10.40
N SER A 50 21.36 24.50 9.18
CA SER A 50 21.66 25.25 7.95
C SER A 50 20.71 26.42 7.69
N THR A 51 19.46 26.31 8.14
CA THR A 51 18.43 27.36 7.93
C THR A 51 18.51 28.47 8.98
N ASN A 52 18.98 28.19 10.19
CA ASN A 52 19.09 29.19 11.25
C ASN A 52 20.46 29.88 11.23
N ARG A 53 20.54 31.03 10.55
CA ARG A 53 21.76 31.83 10.41
C ARG A 53 22.34 32.31 11.74
N GLU A 54 21.49 32.61 12.73
CA GLU A 54 21.92 33.04 14.06
C GLU A 54 22.54 31.88 14.83
N LEU A 55 21.89 30.72 14.79
CA LEU A 55 22.38 29.48 15.38
C LEU A 55 23.75 29.11 14.78
N ALA A 56 23.87 29.12 13.45
CA ALA A 56 25.12 28.83 12.75
C ALA A 56 26.26 29.77 13.16
N LYS A 57 25.99 31.07 13.33
CA LYS A 57 26.97 32.04 13.82
C LYS A 57 27.35 31.80 15.29
N SER A 58 26.37 31.49 16.14
CA SER A 58 26.58 31.27 17.58
C SER A 58 27.40 30.01 17.90
N LEU A 59 27.32 29.02 17.02
CA LEU A 59 28.03 27.73 17.14
C LEU A 59 29.29 27.67 16.27
N ALA A 60 29.57 28.72 15.49
CA ALA A 60 30.73 28.78 14.61
C ALA A 60 32.03 28.72 15.42
N GLY A 61 32.92 27.78 15.07
CA GLY A 61 34.22 27.61 15.72
C GLY A 61 34.19 26.86 17.06
N ASN A 62 33.03 26.53 17.62
CA ASN A 62 32.90 25.76 18.86
C ASN A 62 32.29 24.37 18.59
N LEU A 63 33.14 23.41 18.22
CA LEU A 63 32.74 22.03 17.91
C LEU A 63 32.04 21.33 19.10
N THR A 64 32.43 21.66 20.33
CA THR A 64 31.83 21.08 21.54
C THR A 64 30.41 21.58 21.76
N ALA A 65 30.17 22.89 21.57
CA ALA A 65 28.84 23.48 21.66
C ALA A 65 27.90 22.94 20.57
N LEU A 66 28.40 22.81 19.34
CA LEU A 66 27.65 22.23 18.22
C LEU A 66 27.23 20.79 18.53
N ARG A 67 28.16 19.96 18.98
CA ARG A 67 27.89 18.56 19.32
C ARG A 67 26.86 18.45 20.44
N ASN A 68 27.01 19.24 21.52
CA ASN A 68 26.07 19.24 22.63
C ASN A 68 24.66 19.67 22.21
N TRP A 69 24.55 20.69 21.36
CA TRP A 69 23.27 21.12 20.81
C TRP A 69 22.60 20.00 19.99
N GLN A 70 23.35 19.35 19.07
CA GLN A 70 22.84 18.23 18.28
C GLN A 70 22.40 17.06 19.17
N GLU A 71 23.21 16.67 20.16
CA GLU A 71 22.88 15.59 21.11
C GLU A 71 21.62 15.91 21.92
N ASN A 72 21.43 17.15 22.35
CA ASN A 72 20.25 17.54 23.13
C ASN A 72 18.97 17.43 22.29
N ILE A 73 18.99 17.91 21.04
CA ILE A 73 17.85 17.76 20.12
C ILE A 73 17.59 16.28 19.82
N ARG A 74 18.64 15.50 19.56
CA ARG A 74 18.53 14.06 19.30
C ARG A 74 17.89 13.33 20.48
N LYS A 75 18.35 13.57 21.71
CA LYS A 75 17.78 12.98 22.93
C LYS A 75 16.31 13.36 23.12
N ALA A 76 15.97 14.63 22.92
CA ALA A 76 14.58 15.09 23.01
C ALA A 76 13.67 14.35 22.00
N LYS A 77 14.14 14.23 20.75
CA LYS A 77 13.42 13.51 19.68
C LYS A 77 13.33 12.01 19.95
N TYR A 78 14.39 11.38 20.43
CA TYR A 78 14.37 9.95 20.78
C TYR A 78 13.32 9.66 21.85
N LYS A 79 13.22 10.52 22.86
CA LYS A 79 12.19 10.40 23.90
C LYS A 79 10.78 10.63 23.35
N GLN A 80 10.60 11.61 22.45
CA GLN A 80 9.32 11.87 21.80
C GLN A 80 8.81 10.67 20.99
N TYR A 81 9.69 10.00 20.24
CA TYR A 81 9.35 8.82 19.43
C TYR A 81 9.44 7.50 20.21
N GLY A 82 9.80 7.53 21.50
CA GLY A 82 10.00 6.34 22.32
C GLY A 82 11.17 5.46 21.87
N LEU A 83 12.14 6.02 21.14
CA LEU A 83 13.35 5.33 20.68
C LEU A 83 14.34 5.04 21.80
N ASP A 84 14.16 5.71 22.95
CA ASP A 84 14.89 5.49 24.20
C ASP A 84 14.46 4.19 24.92
N LYS A 85 13.31 3.61 24.56
CA LYS A 85 12.79 2.39 25.18
C LYS A 85 13.47 1.13 24.64
N PRO A 86 13.57 0.04 25.45
CA PRO A 86 14.08 -1.25 24.98
C PRO A 86 13.34 -1.74 23.74
N PHE A 87 14.04 -2.44 22.85
CA PHE A 87 13.48 -2.92 21.58
C PHE A 87 12.17 -3.70 21.74
N ILE A 88 12.11 -4.62 22.71
CA ILE A 88 10.92 -5.44 22.98
C ILE A 88 9.72 -4.55 23.35
N VAL A 89 9.93 -3.52 24.17
CA VAL A 89 8.86 -2.58 24.56
C VAL A 89 8.33 -1.81 23.34
N ARG A 90 9.22 -1.39 22.43
CA ARG A 90 8.83 -0.70 21.19
C ARG A 90 8.02 -1.61 20.27
N VAL A 91 8.40 -2.87 20.13
CA VAL A 91 7.65 -3.88 19.37
C VAL A 91 6.26 -4.10 19.96
N LEU A 92 6.16 -4.28 21.28
CA LEU A 92 4.87 -4.47 21.96
C LEU A 92 3.96 -3.24 21.87
N MET A 93 4.52 -2.03 22.00
CA MET A 93 3.77 -0.79 21.82
C MET A 93 3.18 -0.70 20.40
N ARG A 94 3.98 -1.02 19.38
CA ARG A 94 3.52 -1.02 17.99
C ARG A 94 2.51 -2.12 17.69
N LEU A 95 2.68 -3.31 18.27
CA LEU A 95 1.69 -4.38 18.15
C LEU A 95 0.33 -3.94 18.70
N ARG A 96 0.32 -3.30 19.88
CA ARG A 96 -0.89 -2.75 20.46
C ARG A 96 -1.54 -1.71 19.53
N GLN A 97 -0.75 -0.81 18.96
CA GLN A 97 -1.23 0.21 18.01
C GLN A 97 -1.82 -0.44 16.74
N GLN A 98 -1.14 -1.42 16.17
CA GLN A 98 -1.61 -2.18 15.00
C GLN A 98 -2.94 -2.89 15.27
N LEU A 99 -3.08 -3.52 16.44
CA LEU A 99 -4.33 -4.20 16.85
C LEU A 99 -5.46 -3.20 17.14
N ALA A 100 -5.13 -1.96 17.52
CA ALA A 100 -6.10 -0.88 17.71
C ALA A 100 -6.43 -0.14 16.41
N PHE A 101 -5.94 -0.61 15.25
CA PHE A 101 -6.07 0.07 13.94
C PHE A 101 -5.49 1.49 13.91
N ASP A 102 -4.55 1.78 14.82
CA ASP A 102 -3.75 3.00 14.82
C ASP A 102 -2.38 2.69 14.17
N TRP A 103 -2.30 2.89 12.86
CA TRP A 103 -1.07 2.68 12.10
C TRP A 103 -0.20 3.93 11.99
N GLY A 104 -0.59 5.02 12.66
CA GLY A 104 0.11 6.30 12.62
C GLY A 104 0.00 7.01 11.28
N LYS A 105 1.05 7.77 10.95
CA LYS A 105 1.10 8.64 9.77
C LYS A 105 2.10 8.14 8.73
N ALA A 106 1.71 8.18 7.47
CA ALA A 106 2.57 7.92 6.33
C ALA A 106 3.53 9.10 6.09
N HIS A 107 4.75 8.77 5.65
CA HIS A 107 5.78 9.76 5.39
C HIS A 107 5.69 10.34 3.98
N TYR A 108 5.52 9.47 2.97
CA TYR A 108 5.53 9.84 1.55
C TYR A 108 4.15 9.77 0.87
N LEU A 109 3.21 9.04 1.48
CA LEU A 109 1.87 8.82 0.94
C LEU A 109 0.88 9.72 1.66
N HIS A 110 -0.06 10.27 0.90
CA HIS A 110 -1.15 11.12 1.38
C HIS A 110 -2.46 10.67 0.73
N SER A 111 -3.58 10.89 1.41
CA SER A 111 -4.91 10.73 0.82
C SER A 111 -5.13 11.79 -0.27
N SER A 112 -6.20 11.66 -1.05
CA SER A 112 -6.63 12.70 -2.01
C SER A 112 -6.94 14.04 -1.35
N THR A 113 -7.19 14.05 -0.03
CA THR A 113 -7.41 15.27 0.77
C THR A 113 -6.11 15.85 1.35
N GLY A 114 -4.97 15.18 1.17
CA GLY A 114 -3.67 15.57 1.74
C GLY A 114 -3.40 15.03 3.15
N GLU A 115 -4.30 14.20 3.70
CA GLU A 115 -4.15 13.62 5.04
C GLU A 115 -3.03 12.57 5.06
N LYS A 116 -2.29 12.53 6.17
CA LYS A 116 -1.15 11.63 6.37
C LYS A 116 -1.51 10.38 7.15
N SER A 117 -2.66 10.33 7.81
CA SER A 117 -3.11 9.13 8.54
C SER A 117 -3.14 7.91 7.63
N VAL A 118 -2.45 6.84 8.03
CA VAL A 118 -2.41 5.57 7.26
C VAL A 118 -3.80 4.96 7.17
N SER A 119 -4.60 5.04 8.24
CA SER A 119 -5.96 4.51 8.27
C SER A 119 -6.86 5.21 7.26
N GLU A 120 -6.71 6.54 7.09
CA GLU A 120 -7.45 7.32 6.09
C GLU A 120 -7.06 6.91 4.68
N ILE A 121 -5.74 6.82 4.40
CA ILE A 121 -5.20 6.39 3.09
C ILE A 121 -5.73 5.01 2.71
N ILE A 122 -5.70 4.05 3.66
CA ILE A 122 -6.24 2.71 3.43
C ILE A 122 -7.75 2.77 3.19
N SER A 123 -8.49 3.55 3.98
CA SER A 123 -9.94 3.67 3.83
C SER A 123 -10.36 4.25 2.48
N GLU A 124 -9.53 5.11 1.88
CA GLU A 124 -9.75 5.66 0.55
C GLU A 124 -9.42 4.64 -0.56
N ALA A 125 -8.34 3.88 -0.40
CA ALA A 125 -7.90 2.90 -1.39
C ALA A 125 -8.74 1.61 -1.38
N LEU A 126 -9.18 1.16 -0.21
CA LEU A 126 -9.83 -0.14 -0.03
C LEU A 126 -11.10 -0.31 -0.88
N PRO A 127 -12.04 0.66 -0.97
CA PRO A 127 -13.21 0.55 -1.84
C PRO A 127 -12.84 0.47 -3.31
N ARG A 128 -11.81 1.20 -3.76
CA ARG A 128 -11.35 1.19 -5.16
C ARG A 128 -10.78 -0.16 -5.55
N THR A 129 -9.90 -0.70 -4.71
CA THR A 129 -9.31 -2.04 -4.91
C THR A 129 -10.39 -3.11 -4.86
N THR A 130 -11.32 -3.01 -3.91
CA THR A 130 -12.44 -3.97 -3.79
C THR A 130 -13.31 -3.93 -5.03
N LEU A 131 -13.66 -2.73 -5.52
CA LEU A 131 -14.45 -2.57 -6.74
C LEU A 131 -13.75 -3.24 -7.92
N LEU A 132 -12.48 -2.91 -8.17
CA LEU A 132 -11.69 -3.47 -9.28
C LEU A 132 -11.56 -5.00 -9.17
N PHE A 133 -11.21 -5.51 -8.00
CA PHE A 133 -10.99 -6.93 -7.78
C PHE A 133 -12.29 -7.72 -7.93
N VAL A 134 -13.39 -7.24 -7.34
CA VAL A 134 -14.69 -7.91 -7.38
C VAL A 134 -15.26 -7.88 -8.80
N THR A 135 -15.22 -6.76 -9.51
CA THR A 135 -15.72 -6.69 -10.89
C THR A 135 -14.91 -7.60 -11.81
N GLY A 136 -13.57 -7.56 -11.73
CA GLY A 136 -12.70 -8.46 -12.49
C GLY A 136 -12.98 -9.94 -12.19
N THR A 137 -13.13 -10.30 -10.92
CA THR A 137 -13.42 -11.68 -10.51
C THR A 137 -14.78 -12.15 -11.04
N ILE A 138 -15.81 -11.31 -10.95
CA ILE A 138 -17.14 -11.62 -11.49
C ILE A 138 -17.06 -11.85 -13.00
N LEU A 139 -16.35 -10.99 -13.75
CA LEU A 139 -16.17 -11.16 -15.20
C LEU A 139 -15.42 -12.45 -15.54
N VAL A 140 -14.36 -12.78 -14.79
CA VAL A 140 -13.61 -14.05 -14.97
C VAL A 140 -14.51 -15.25 -14.73
N ILE A 141 -15.35 -15.24 -13.70
CA ILE A 141 -16.28 -16.33 -13.41
C ILE A 141 -17.37 -16.42 -14.50
N LEU A 142 -17.96 -15.30 -14.89
CA LEU A 142 -19.08 -15.28 -15.84
C LEU A 142 -18.66 -15.58 -17.28
N ILE A 143 -17.45 -15.22 -17.67
CA ILE A 143 -16.97 -15.36 -19.06
C ILE A 143 -15.95 -16.51 -19.15
N GLY A 144 -14.93 -16.50 -18.29
CA GLY A 144 -13.85 -17.47 -18.31
C GLY A 144 -14.30 -18.89 -17.98
N THR A 145 -15.14 -19.07 -16.96
CA THR A 145 -15.60 -20.41 -16.57
C THR A 145 -16.44 -21.08 -17.67
N PRO A 146 -17.45 -20.43 -18.30
CA PRO A 146 -18.18 -21.04 -19.40
C PRO A 146 -17.33 -21.33 -20.62
N ILE A 147 -16.38 -20.45 -20.97
CA ILE A 147 -15.46 -20.68 -22.09
C ILE A 147 -14.58 -21.90 -21.82
N GLY A 148 -13.99 -22.00 -20.63
CA GLY A 148 -13.16 -23.14 -20.24
C GLY A 148 -13.93 -24.45 -20.19
N LEU A 149 -15.16 -24.42 -19.65
CA LEU A 149 -16.04 -25.59 -19.61
C LEU A 149 -16.38 -26.04 -21.05
N ARG A 150 -16.76 -25.11 -21.92
CA ARG A 150 -17.09 -25.41 -23.32
C ARG A 150 -15.90 -25.99 -24.08
N ALA A 151 -14.69 -25.47 -23.84
CA ALA A 151 -13.46 -25.97 -24.45
C ALA A 151 -13.19 -27.43 -24.05
N ALA A 152 -13.28 -27.73 -22.75
CA ALA A 152 -13.03 -29.06 -22.22
C ALA A 152 -14.03 -30.11 -22.74
N TYR A 153 -15.30 -29.75 -22.91
CA TYR A 153 -16.34 -30.71 -23.30
C TYR A 153 -16.53 -30.87 -24.82
N LEU A 154 -16.33 -29.83 -25.63
CA LEU A 154 -16.91 -29.79 -26.99
C LEU A 154 -15.90 -29.66 -28.12
N SER A 155 -14.65 -29.20 -27.89
CA SER A 155 -13.75 -28.93 -29.02
C SER A 155 -12.27 -28.95 -28.65
N ARG A 156 -11.56 -29.97 -29.17
CA ARG A 156 -10.09 -30.05 -29.12
C ARG A 156 -9.40 -28.84 -29.75
N LYS A 157 -9.98 -28.23 -30.78
CA LYS A 157 -9.41 -27.02 -31.42
C LYS A 157 -9.53 -25.80 -30.51
N LEU A 158 -10.67 -25.64 -29.85
CA LEU A 158 -10.90 -24.55 -28.89
C LEU A 158 -10.03 -24.72 -27.65
N ASP A 159 -9.93 -25.95 -27.14
CA ASP A 159 -9.07 -26.32 -26.01
C ASP A 159 -7.59 -26.05 -26.30
N ASN A 160 -7.09 -26.48 -27.47
CA ASN A 160 -5.73 -26.18 -27.90
C ASN A 160 -5.47 -24.66 -28.00
N PHE A 161 -6.40 -23.91 -28.61
CA PHE A 161 -6.25 -22.45 -28.75
C PHE A 161 -6.23 -21.75 -27.39
N ILE A 162 -7.15 -22.07 -26.49
CA ILE A 162 -7.21 -21.49 -25.15
C ILE A 162 -5.96 -21.85 -24.35
N THR A 163 -5.50 -23.10 -24.44
CA THR A 163 -4.27 -23.54 -23.76
C THR A 163 -3.05 -22.79 -24.29
N SER A 164 -2.90 -22.66 -25.62
CA SER A 164 -1.83 -21.86 -26.22
C SER A 164 -1.92 -20.38 -25.79
N TRP A 165 -3.12 -19.80 -25.79
CA TRP A 165 -3.33 -18.42 -25.35
C TRP A 165 -3.01 -18.23 -23.85
N ALA A 166 -3.40 -19.17 -23.00
CA ALA A 166 -3.08 -19.15 -21.57
C ALA A 166 -1.57 -19.22 -21.34
N LEU A 167 -0.85 -20.07 -22.08
CA LEU A 167 0.61 -20.14 -22.01
C LEU A 167 1.28 -18.84 -22.48
N LEU A 168 0.82 -18.26 -23.58
CA LEU A 168 1.35 -17.00 -24.11
C LEU A 168 1.09 -15.83 -23.14
N SER A 169 -0.15 -15.66 -22.68
CA SER A 169 -0.52 -14.58 -21.76
C SER A 169 0.18 -14.71 -20.40
N ASN A 170 0.36 -15.93 -19.89
CA ASN A 170 1.09 -16.16 -18.64
C ASN A 170 2.61 -15.96 -18.78
N SER A 171 3.15 -16.04 -20.00
CA SER A 171 4.58 -15.79 -20.27
C SER A 171 4.90 -14.29 -20.34
N LEU A 172 3.90 -13.44 -20.59
CA LEU A 172 4.07 -12.00 -20.69
C LEU A 172 3.88 -11.34 -19.32
N PRO A 173 4.76 -10.41 -18.91
CA PRO A 173 4.55 -9.69 -17.66
C PRO A 173 3.27 -8.86 -17.71
N VAL A 174 2.37 -9.04 -16.73
CA VAL A 174 1.06 -8.37 -16.71
C VAL A 174 1.18 -6.85 -16.78
N TRP A 175 2.15 -6.27 -16.06
CA TRP A 175 2.42 -4.82 -16.09
C TRP A 175 2.81 -4.33 -17.50
N TRP A 176 3.54 -5.15 -18.27
CA TRP A 176 3.98 -4.78 -19.62
C TRP A 176 2.81 -4.77 -20.60
N ILE A 177 1.92 -5.77 -20.51
CA ILE A 177 0.68 -5.78 -21.29
C ILE A 177 -0.20 -4.58 -20.94
N GLY A 178 -0.35 -4.26 -19.65
CA GLY A 178 -1.07 -3.06 -19.20
C GLY A 178 -0.54 -1.79 -19.87
N MET A 179 0.79 -1.60 -19.89
CA MET A 179 1.40 -0.44 -20.56
C MET A 179 1.16 -0.40 -22.06
N LEU A 180 1.23 -1.54 -22.76
CA LEU A 180 0.93 -1.60 -24.20
C LEU A 180 -0.53 -1.29 -24.50
N LEU A 181 -1.46 -1.78 -23.66
CA LEU A 181 -2.88 -1.47 -23.78
C LEU A 181 -3.13 0.03 -23.54
N ILE A 182 -2.49 0.63 -22.54
CA ILE A 182 -2.54 2.09 -22.32
C ILE A 182 -2.01 2.84 -23.54
N PHE A 183 -0.85 2.45 -24.06
CA PHE A 183 -0.28 3.09 -25.25
C PHE A 183 -1.23 3.00 -26.46
N LEU A 184 -1.78 1.83 -26.75
CA LEU A 184 -2.66 1.63 -27.89
C LEU A 184 -4.01 2.35 -27.70
N PHE A 185 -4.73 2.06 -26.62
CA PHE A 185 -6.11 2.52 -26.45
C PHE A 185 -6.20 3.97 -25.97
N SER A 186 -5.23 4.43 -25.17
CA SER A 186 -5.24 5.82 -24.68
C SER A 186 -4.50 6.75 -25.63
N TYR A 187 -3.26 6.44 -26.01
CA TYR A 187 -2.44 7.38 -26.78
C TYR A 187 -2.64 7.29 -28.30
N MET A 188 -2.71 6.08 -28.87
CA MET A 188 -2.90 5.94 -30.32
C MET A 188 -4.34 6.14 -30.75
N LEU A 189 -5.29 5.54 -30.02
CA LEU A 189 -6.71 5.56 -30.39
C LEU A 189 -7.53 6.63 -29.68
N GLY A 190 -7.14 7.07 -28.48
CA GLY A 190 -7.88 8.07 -27.70
C GLY A 190 -9.25 7.58 -27.18
N ILE A 191 -9.46 6.26 -27.06
CA ILE A 191 -10.75 5.64 -26.71
C ILE A 191 -10.81 5.22 -25.24
N LEU A 192 -9.69 5.15 -24.52
CA LEU A 192 -9.68 4.80 -23.09
C LEU A 192 -8.80 5.79 -22.31
N PRO A 193 -9.08 6.00 -21.01
CA PRO A 193 -8.24 6.84 -20.18
C PRO A 193 -6.87 6.20 -19.98
N SER A 194 -5.84 7.01 -19.75
CA SER A 194 -4.49 6.52 -19.47
C SER A 194 -4.29 6.12 -18.00
N GLY A 195 -5.25 6.44 -17.14
CA GLY A 195 -5.28 6.07 -15.73
C GLY A 195 -6.21 6.98 -14.92
N GLY A 196 -6.25 6.75 -13.60
CA GLY A 196 -7.09 7.50 -12.67
C GLY A 196 -8.42 6.80 -12.39
N PHE A 197 -9.11 7.25 -11.34
CA PHE A 197 -10.37 6.63 -10.90
C PHE A 197 -11.61 7.26 -11.57
N VAL A 198 -11.52 8.55 -11.92
CA VAL A 198 -12.56 9.36 -12.57
C VAL A 198 -11.90 10.44 -13.42
N SER A 199 -12.62 10.92 -14.42
CA SER A 199 -12.24 12.06 -15.24
C SER A 199 -12.02 13.31 -14.40
N ILE A 200 -11.15 14.21 -14.85
CA ILE A 200 -10.86 15.49 -14.18
C ILE A 200 -11.35 16.63 -15.10
N PRO A 201 -12.33 17.46 -14.68
CA PRO A 201 -13.06 17.43 -13.40
C PRO A 201 -14.06 16.26 -13.33
N PRO A 202 -14.36 15.74 -12.13
CA PRO A 202 -15.27 14.61 -11.97
C PRO A 202 -16.70 14.99 -12.37
N PRO A 203 -17.45 14.09 -13.03
CA PRO A 203 -18.84 14.36 -13.39
C PRO A 203 -19.68 14.76 -12.17
N SER A 204 -20.53 15.78 -12.32
CA SER A 204 -21.35 16.34 -11.24
C SER A 204 -22.54 15.47 -10.87
N LYS A 205 -23.15 14.79 -11.86
CA LYS A 205 -24.27 13.87 -11.66
C LYS A 205 -23.78 12.48 -11.27
N THR A 206 -24.39 11.87 -10.25
CA THR A 206 -24.04 10.54 -9.73
C THR A 206 -24.02 9.47 -10.82
N PHE A 207 -25.04 9.43 -11.69
CA PHE A 207 -25.12 8.44 -12.77
C PHE A 207 -23.94 8.57 -13.76
N LEU A 208 -23.60 9.80 -14.16
CA LEU A 208 -22.47 10.04 -15.06
C LEU A 208 -21.15 9.64 -14.42
N ARG A 209 -21.02 9.83 -13.10
CA ARG A 209 -19.83 9.37 -12.35
C ARG A 209 -19.73 7.85 -12.32
N VAL A 210 -20.83 7.12 -12.19
CA VAL A 210 -20.80 5.65 -12.25
C VAL A 210 -20.36 5.18 -13.63
N VAL A 211 -20.92 5.76 -14.71
CA VAL A 211 -20.51 5.43 -16.09
C VAL A 211 -19.03 5.73 -16.31
N ASP A 212 -18.56 6.89 -15.82
CA ASP A 212 -17.16 7.29 -15.90
C ASP A 212 -16.24 6.32 -15.15
N VAL A 213 -16.59 5.90 -13.93
CA VAL A 213 -15.84 4.86 -13.19
C VAL A 213 -15.82 3.54 -13.97
N MET A 214 -16.95 3.10 -14.52
CA MET A 214 -17.01 1.86 -15.32
C MET A 214 -16.12 1.93 -16.56
N TYR A 215 -16.03 3.10 -17.18
CA TYR A 215 -15.14 3.35 -18.31
C TYR A 215 -13.66 3.30 -17.91
N HIS A 216 -13.29 3.84 -16.74
CA HIS A 216 -11.93 3.72 -16.20
C HIS A 216 -11.60 2.28 -15.78
N LEU A 217 -12.57 1.48 -15.34
CA LEU A 217 -12.36 0.08 -14.99
C LEU A 217 -12.01 -0.82 -16.20
N ILE A 218 -12.26 -0.39 -17.44
CA ILE A 218 -11.87 -1.15 -18.64
C ILE A 218 -10.35 -1.21 -18.77
N LEU A 219 -9.67 -0.12 -18.42
CA LEU A 219 -8.21 0.02 -18.46
C LEU A 219 -7.75 0.88 -17.26
N PRO A 220 -7.71 0.29 -16.05
CA PRO A 220 -7.47 0.99 -14.79
C PRO A 220 -6.00 1.35 -14.53
#